data_AF-A0AAW0H6P3-F1
#
_entry.id   AF-A0AAW0H6P3-F1
#
_cell.length_a   1.000
_cell.length_b   1.000
_cell.length_c   1.000
_cell.angle_alpha   90.00
_cell.angle_beta   90.00
_cell.angle_gamma   90.00
#
_symmetry.space_group_name_H-M   'P 1'
#
loop_
_entity.id
_entity.type
_entity.pdbx_description
1 polymer ?
#
loop_
_entity_poly.entity_id
_entity_poly.type
_entity_poly.pdbx_seq_one_letter_code
_entity_poly.pdbx_strand_id
1 'polypeptide(L)'
;MDAALLCYSFTVGKSGSGLWWHKVQGQLNEETFLSYDSNNNCHVIGVLGNKLNATKICEKHSDTLKDGVDLLRDEARLCCWHEVDGHFNEFWDFGLNGHKMLHVDTSTGEWTEVDPGSSWMKEMWEKNRDVTAFLKMTSQGDCRAWLQEVKSHWEEMLESTGLQQGLVLWDKGKKEEDSRGSRMESPGVMEEGTE
;
A
#
# COMPACT_ATOMS: atom_id res chain seq x y z
N MET A 1 11.67 -4.18 11.25
CA MET A 1 10.75 -4.11 10.11
C MET A 1 10.21 -2.71 10.09
N ASP A 2 10.27 -2.03 8.95
CA ASP A 2 9.64 -0.73 8.81
C ASP A 2 8.14 -0.87 9.02
N ALA A 3 7.53 0.09 9.71
CA ALA A 3 6.11 0.08 9.97
C ALA A 3 5.35 0.17 8.64
N ALA A 4 4.52 -0.84 8.35
CA ALA A 4 3.68 -0.83 7.15
C ALA A 4 2.58 0.23 7.32
N LEU A 5 2.56 1.20 6.41
CA LEU A 5 1.57 2.27 6.36
C LEU A 5 0.63 2.02 5.19
N LEU A 6 -0.63 1.72 5.51
CA LEU A 6 -1.70 1.57 4.52
C LEU A 6 -2.47 2.88 4.42
N CYS A 7 -2.60 3.44 3.22
CA CYS A 7 -3.36 4.65 2.97
C CYS A 7 -4.35 4.49 1.81
N TYR A 8 -5.50 5.15 1.92
CA TYR A 8 -6.49 5.32 0.86
C TYR A 8 -6.70 6.80 0.60
N SER A 9 -6.38 7.24 -0.62
CA SER A 9 -6.56 8.64 -1.05
C SER A 9 -7.78 8.76 -1.94
N PHE A 10 -8.70 9.63 -1.55
CA PHE A 10 -9.92 9.99 -2.24
C PHE A 10 -9.66 11.31 -2.96
N THR A 11 -9.77 11.29 -4.28
CA THR A 11 -9.65 12.48 -5.12
C THR A 11 -10.98 12.70 -5.80
N VAL A 12 -11.50 13.92 -5.73
CA VAL A 12 -12.75 14.32 -6.39
C VAL A 12 -12.50 15.54 -7.25
N GLY A 13 -13.33 15.74 -8.27
CA GLY A 13 -13.24 16.91 -9.11
C GLY A 13 -14.41 17.06 -10.07
N LYS A 14 -14.33 18.08 -10.92
CA LYS A 14 -15.25 18.28 -12.05
C LYS A 14 -14.45 18.31 -13.35
N SER A 15 -14.96 17.63 -14.37
CA SER A 15 -14.41 17.69 -15.72
C SER A 15 -14.66 19.07 -16.34
N GLY A 16 -14.02 19.36 -17.48
CA GLY A 16 -14.32 20.56 -18.26
C GLY A 16 -15.76 20.65 -18.76
N SER A 17 -16.49 19.52 -18.81
CA SER A 17 -17.94 19.48 -19.10
C SER A 17 -18.82 19.69 -17.87
N GLY A 18 -18.22 19.90 -16.68
CA GLY A 18 -18.92 20.03 -15.41
C GLY A 18 -19.34 18.72 -14.76
N LEU A 19 -19.03 17.57 -15.39
CA LEU A 19 -19.34 16.25 -14.84
C LEU A 19 -18.43 15.97 -13.64
N TRP A 20 -19.04 15.62 -12.51
CA TRP A 20 -18.29 15.23 -11.32
C TRP A 20 -17.62 13.88 -11.51
N TRP A 21 -16.40 13.74 -10.99
CA TRP A 21 -15.65 12.50 -10.99
C TRP A 21 -14.96 12.31 -9.64
N HIS A 22 -14.64 11.07 -9.35
CA HIS A 22 -13.82 10.65 -8.24
C HIS A 22 -12.86 9.53 -8.64
N LYS A 23 -11.79 9.39 -7.85
CA LYS A 23 -10.83 8.31 -7.90
C LYS A 23 -10.42 7.96 -6.47
N VAL A 24 -10.31 6.68 -6.15
CA VAL A 24 -9.72 6.22 -4.89
C VAL A 24 -8.47 5.41 -5.20
N GLN A 25 -7.38 5.65 -4.48
CA GLN A 25 -6.13 4.88 -4.61
C GLN A 25 -5.71 4.30 -3.27
N GLY A 26 -5.46 2.98 -3.25
CA GLY A 26 -4.88 2.26 -2.13
C GLY A 26 -3.36 2.13 -2.27
N GLN A 27 -2.63 2.49 -1.23
CA GLN A 27 -1.17 2.49 -1.18
C GLN A 27 -0.65 1.79 0.07
N LEU A 28 0.40 0.98 -0.09
CA LEU A 28 1.17 0.44 1.02
C LEU A 28 2.58 1.05 0.94
N ASN A 29 3.01 1.79 1.95
CA ASN A 29 4.33 2.47 1.97
C ASN A 29 4.59 3.27 0.69
N GLU A 30 3.61 4.08 0.27
CA GLU A 30 3.62 4.89 -0.97
C GLU A 30 3.51 4.10 -2.29
N GLU A 31 3.63 2.77 -2.27
CA GLU A 31 3.41 1.94 -3.46
C GLU A 31 1.90 1.73 -3.71
N THR A 32 1.42 2.21 -4.85
CA THR A 32 0.01 2.01 -5.25
C THR A 32 -0.22 0.56 -5.67
N PHE A 33 -1.16 -0.11 -5.02
CA PHE A 33 -1.57 -1.47 -5.38
C PHE A 33 -3.00 -1.57 -5.91
N LEU A 34 -3.80 -0.52 -5.72
CA LEU A 34 -5.23 -0.48 -6.07
C LEU A 34 -5.64 0.91 -6.55
N SER A 35 -6.51 0.95 -7.55
CA SER A 35 -7.21 2.16 -7.98
C SER A 35 -8.66 1.87 -8.31
N TYR A 36 -9.55 2.78 -7.95
CA TYR A 36 -10.98 2.77 -8.24
C TYR A 36 -11.37 4.07 -8.93
N ASP A 37 -12.12 4.01 -10.03
CA ASP A 37 -12.59 5.19 -10.77
C ASP A 37 -14.12 5.38 -10.67
N SER A 38 -14.62 6.48 -11.25
CA SER A 38 -16.04 6.86 -11.18
C SER A 38 -17.00 5.92 -11.91
N ASN A 39 -16.48 5.02 -12.75
CA ASN A 39 -17.28 4.00 -13.43
C ASN A 39 -17.30 2.68 -12.64
N ASN A 40 -16.78 2.71 -11.42
CA ASN A 40 -16.61 1.58 -10.55
C ASN A 40 -15.59 0.57 -11.08
N ASN A 41 -14.69 0.99 -11.97
CA ASN A 41 -13.63 0.13 -12.46
C ASN A 41 -12.55 0.01 -11.39
N CYS A 42 -12.28 -1.22 -10.98
CA CYS A 42 -11.21 -1.55 -10.07
C CYS A 42 -9.98 -2.03 -10.84
N HIS A 43 -8.85 -1.37 -10.62
CA HIS A 43 -7.57 -1.70 -11.22
C HIS A 43 -6.58 -2.08 -10.13
N VAL A 44 -6.01 -3.26 -10.27
CA VAL A 44 -4.96 -3.76 -9.41
C VAL A 44 -3.61 -3.46 -10.07
N ILE A 45 -2.66 -2.93 -9.29
CA ILE A 45 -1.42 -2.33 -9.79
C ILE A 45 -0.22 -2.98 -9.10
N GLY A 46 0.86 -3.20 -9.86
CA GLY A 46 2.12 -3.69 -9.30
C GLY A 46 2.08 -5.16 -8.86
N VAL A 47 3.20 -5.62 -8.31
CA VAL A 47 3.38 -7.01 -7.89
C VAL A 47 2.51 -7.31 -6.66
N LEU A 48 2.50 -6.38 -5.69
CA LEU A 48 1.66 -6.49 -4.49
C LEU A 48 0.20 -6.62 -4.88
N GLY A 49 -0.30 -5.73 -5.73
CA GLY A 49 -1.67 -5.80 -6.23
C GLY A 49 -1.97 -7.17 -6.84
N ASN A 50 -1.15 -7.64 -7.79
CA ASN A 50 -1.40 -8.92 -8.47
C ASN A 50 -1.43 -10.12 -7.51
N LYS A 51 -0.69 -10.06 -6.40
CA LYS A 51 -0.68 -11.11 -5.38
C LYS A 51 -1.91 -11.06 -4.47
N LEU A 52 -2.41 -9.87 -4.19
CA LEU A 52 -3.68 -9.66 -3.51
C LEU A 52 -4.80 -10.02 -4.48
N ASN A 53 -5.26 -11.28 -4.47
CA ASN A 53 -6.31 -11.79 -5.36
C ASN A 53 -7.34 -10.70 -5.75
N ALA A 54 -7.22 -10.21 -6.98
CA ALA A 54 -7.79 -8.92 -7.40
C ALA A 54 -9.29 -8.81 -7.12
N THR A 55 -10.02 -9.90 -7.34
CA THR A 55 -11.46 -9.98 -7.11
C THR A 55 -11.82 -9.73 -5.65
N LYS A 56 -11.05 -10.26 -4.70
CA LYS A 56 -11.36 -10.22 -3.26
C LYS A 56 -11.13 -8.83 -2.65
N ILE A 57 -10.07 -8.13 -3.04
CA ILE A 57 -9.83 -6.74 -2.59
C ILE A 57 -10.80 -5.78 -3.25
N CYS A 58 -10.99 -5.91 -4.57
CA CYS A 58 -11.91 -5.04 -5.29
C CYS A 58 -13.33 -5.17 -4.73
N GLU A 59 -13.81 -6.37 -4.42
CA GLU A 59 -15.14 -6.53 -3.81
C GLU A 59 -15.19 -5.97 -2.39
N LYS A 60 -14.25 -6.37 -1.52
CA LYS A 60 -14.35 -6.03 -0.09
C LYS A 60 -14.04 -4.59 0.26
N HIS A 61 -13.01 -4.00 -0.35
CA HIS A 61 -12.58 -2.65 -0.02
C HIS A 61 -13.44 -1.62 -0.76
N SER A 62 -13.88 -1.93 -1.98
CA SER A 62 -14.54 -0.91 -2.81
C SER A 62 -15.88 -0.46 -2.25
N ASP A 63 -16.67 -1.32 -1.60
CA ASP A 63 -17.99 -0.92 -1.10
C ASP A 63 -17.86 0.13 0.01
N THR A 64 -17.02 -0.10 1.02
CA THR A 64 -16.73 0.89 2.06
C THR A 64 -16.14 2.18 1.49
N LEU A 65 -15.22 2.07 0.51
CA LEU A 65 -14.59 3.25 -0.09
C LEU A 65 -15.58 4.05 -0.97
N LYS A 66 -16.53 3.39 -1.62
CA LYS A 66 -17.63 4.05 -2.36
C LYS A 66 -18.53 4.81 -1.41
N ASP A 67 -18.93 4.19 -0.31
CA ASP A 67 -19.75 4.85 0.72
C ASP A 67 -19.04 6.12 1.23
N GLY A 68 -17.71 6.06 1.41
CA GLY A 68 -16.89 7.21 1.77
C GLY A 68 -16.87 8.30 0.70
N VAL A 69 -16.71 7.94 -0.57
CA VAL A 69 -16.77 8.88 -1.69
C VAL A 69 -18.12 9.61 -1.73
N ASP A 70 -19.22 8.87 -1.60
CA ASP A 70 -20.58 9.42 -1.69
C ASP A 70 -20.96 10.27 -0.48
N LEU A 71 -20.48 9.89 0.70
CA LEU A 71 -20.71 10.60 1.96
C LEU A 71 -19.88 11.88 2.06
N LEU A 72 -18.58 11.80 1.76
CA LEU A 72 -17.66 12.92 1.94
C LEU A 72 -17.73 13.92 0.79
N ARG A 73 -17.78 13.42 -0.46
CA ARG A 73 -17.74 14.24 -1.70
C ARG A 73 -16.62 15.29 -1.78
N ASP A 74 -15.59 15.13 -0.96
CA ASP A 74 -14.42 15.99 -0.86
C ASP A 74 -13.13 15.15 -0.94
N GLU A 75 -11.98 15.81 -1.14
CA GLU A 75 -10.69 15.12 -1.09
C GLU A 75 -10.41 14.68 0.35
N ALA A 76 -10.02 13.42 0.50
CA ALA A 76 -9.74 12.85 1.81
C ALA A 76 -8.62 11.81 1.72
N ARG A 77 -7.94 11.55 2.84
CA ARG A 77 -6.93 10.50 2.91
C ARG A 77 -6.98 9.80 4.26
N LEU A 78 -7.40 8.55 4.24
CA LEU A 78 -7.33 7.64 5.38
C LEU A 78 -5.95 6.99 5.41
N CYS A 79 -5.30 6.92 6.56
CA CYS A 79 -4.11 6.10 6.75
C CYS A 79 -4.17 5.34 8.08
N CYS A 80 -3.62 4.13 8.11
CA CYS A 80 -3.46 3.35 9.33
C CYS A 80 -2.16 2.51 9.31
N TRP A 81 -1.59 2.29 10.51
CA TRP A 81 -0.37 1.51 10.70
C TRP A 81 -0.31 0.90 12.10
N HIS A 82 0.63 -0.02 12.31
CA HIS A 82 1.03 -0.43 13.66
C HIS A 82 2.40 0.15 13.99
N GLU A 83 2.54 0.67 15.20
CA GLU A 83 3.84 0.97 15.78
C GLU A 83 4.62 -0.30 16.13
N VAL A 84 5.90 -0.12 16.46
CA VAL A 84 6.81 -1.22 16.80
C VAL A 84 6.34 -1.98 18.03
N ASP A 85 5.67 -1.30 18.97
CA ASP A 85 5.08 -1.90 20.17
C ASP A 85 3.73 -2.58 19.92
N GLY A 86 3.23 -2.53 18.68
CA GLY A 86 1.95 -3.10 18.27
C GLY A 86 0.76 -2.17 18.47
N HIS A 87 0.95 -0.92 18.93
CA HIS A 87 -0.13 0.05 18.99
C HIS A 87 -0.65 0.35 17.58
N PHE A 88 -1.98 0.35 17.41
CA PHE A 88 -2.62 0.68 16.14
C PHE A 88 -2.92 2.16 16.10
N ASN A 89 -2.49 2.80 15.02
CA ASN A 89 -2.71 4.21 14.77
C ASN A 89 -3.48 4.41 13.47
N GLU A 90 -4.23 5.50 13.43
CA GLU A 90 -5.05 5.87 12.29
C GLU A 90 -5.23 7.39 12.22
N PHE A 91 -5.39 7.92 11.01
CA PHE A 91 -5.86 9.30 10.84
C PHE A 91 -6.62 9.48 9.53
N TRP A 92 -7.33 10.60 9.46
CA TRP A 92 -7.86 11.16 8.23
C TRP A 92 -7.29 12.55 7.96
N ASP A 93 -6.84 12.80 6.74
CA ASP A 93 -6.61 14.16 6.24
C ASP A 93 -7.77 14.55 5.32
N PHE A 94 -8.23 15.79 5.39
CA PHE A 94 -9.15 16.37 4.40
C PHE A 94 -8.45 17.41 3.56
N GLY A 95 -8.80 17.48 2.29
CA GLY A 95 -8.19 18.39 1.33
C GLY A 95 -9.20 19.15 0.48
N LEU A 96 -8.71 20.21 -0.15
CA LEU A 96 -9.44 20.96 -1.17
C LEU A 96 -8.43 21.48 -2.20
N ASN A 97 -8.66 21.18 -3.48
CA ASN A 97 -7.78 21.56 -4.58
C ASN A 97 -6.32 21.11 -4.37
N GLY A 98 -6.09 19.94 -3.77
CA GLY A 98 -4.76 19.40 -3.48
C GLY A 98 -4.06 20.00 -2.27
N HIS A 99 -4.69 20.94 -1.55
CA HIS A 99 -4.17 21.48 -0.29
C HIS A 99 -4.80 20.76 0.89
N LYS A 100 -3.98 20.33 1.86
CA LYS A 100 -4.47 19.73 3.11
C LYS A 100 -5.10 20.81 3.98
N MET A 101 -6.38 20.63 4.31
CA MET A 101 -7.17 21.57 5.11
C MET A 101 -7.24 21.14 6.57
N LEU A 102 -7.60 19.88 6.82
CA LEU A 102 -7.80 19.35 8.18
C LEU A 102 -7.03 18.06 8.40
N HIS A 103 -6.69 17.82 9.66
CA HIS A 103 -6.19 16.55 10.16
C HIS A 103 -7.10 16.04 11.28
N VAL A 104 -7.47 14.78 11.23
CA VAL A 104 -8.37 14.15 12.19
C VAL A 104 -7.69 12.91 12.75
N ASP A 105 -7.41 12.96 14.04
CA ASP A 105 -7.03 11.77 14.80
C ASP A 105 -8.32 11.12 15.30
N THR A 106 -8.70 10.01 14.68
CA THR A 106 -9.94 9.30 15.01
C THR A 106 -9.85 8.49 16.30
N SER A 107 -8.64 8.28 16.84
CA SER A 107 -8.43 7.60 18.11
C SER A 107 -8.81 8.51 19.28
N THR A 108 -8.39 9.78 19.22
CA THR A 108 -8.69 10.81 20.21
C THR A 108 -10.00 11.55 19.91
N GLY A 109 -10.43 11.55 18.64
CA GLY A 109 -11.53 12.34 18.14
C GLY A 109 -11.16 13.81 17.91
N GLU A 110 -9.86 14.13 17.87
CA GLU A 110 -9.36 15.49 17.69
C GLU A 110 -9.40 15.90 16.21
N TRP A 111 -9.98 17.08 15.95
CA TRP A 111 -9.99 17.74 14.65
C TRP A 111 -9.06 18.96 14.68
N THR A 112 -7.99 18.91 13.89
CA THR A 112 -6.99 19.98 13.80
C THR A 112 -7.12 20.74 12.49
N GLU A 113 -7.18 22.07 12.58
CA GLU A 113 -7.10 22.96 11.43
C GLU A 113 -5.64 23.05 10.97
N VAL A 114 -5.35 22.69 9.72
CA VAL A 114 -4.00 22.72 9.14
C VAL A 114 -3.81 23.96 8.29
N ASP A 115 -4.77 24.26 7.41
CA ASP A 115 -4.74 25.44 6.54
C ASP A 115 -5.58 26.59 7.14
N PRO A 116 -5.05 27.82 7.28
CA PRO A 116 -5.79 28.94 7.83
C PRO A 116 -7.05 29.26 7.02
N GLY A 117 -8.21 29.22 7.69
CA GLY A 117 -9.50 29.50 7.05
C GLY A 117 -10.23 28.22 6.63
N SER A 118 -9.76 27.05 7.04
CA SER A 118 -10.51 25.80 6.92
C SER A 118 -11.42 25.53 8.13
N SER A 119 -11.57 26.48 9.07
CA SER A 119 -12.48 26.38 10.21
C SER A 119 -13.92 26.05 9.81
N TRP A 120 -14.39 26.58 8.67
CA TRP A 120 -15.74 26.27 8.15
C TRP A 120 -15.91 24.79 7.81
N MET A 121 -14.87 24.16 7.24
CA MET A 121 -14.88 22.75 6.88
C MET A 121 -14.82 21.88 8.15
N LYS A 122 -14.00 22.30 9.13
CA LYS A 122 -13.96 21.65 10.44
C LYS A 122 -15.34 21.63 11.09
N GLU A 123 -15.99 22.80 11.18
CA GLU A 123 -17.33 22.89 11.76
C GLU A 123 -18.38 22.07 11.03
N MET A 124 -18.28 22.00 9.69
CA MET A 124 -19.20 21.23 8.85
C MET A 124 -19.08 19.73 9.13
N TRP A 125 -17.85 19.20 9.20
CA TRP A 125 -17.61 17.78 9.35
C TRP A 125 -17.66 17.28 10.79
N GLU A 126 -17.13 18.05 11.74
CA GLU A 126 -17.10 17.68 13.16
C GLU A 126 -18.52 17.56 13.75
N LYS A 127 -19.47 18.38 13.27
CA LYS A 127 -20.88 18.33 13.70
C LYS A 127 -21.72 17.29 12.96
N ASN A 128 -21.19 16.69 11.89
CA ASN A 128 -21.91 15.71 11.09
C ASN A 128 -21.74 14.30 11.70
N ARG A 129 -22.84 13.73 12.20
CA ARG A 129 -22.85 12.43 12.86
C ARG A 129 -22.52 11.28 11.93
N ASP A 130 -22.97 11.34 10.68
CA ASP A 130 -22.75 10.27 9.71
C ASP A 130 -21.28 10.23 9.30
N VAL A 131 -20.67 11.40 9.08
CA VAL A 131 -19.23 11.52 8.78
C VAL A 131 -18.40 11.05 9.97
N THR A 132 -18.63 11.59 11.17
CA THR A 132 -17.84 11.19 12.36
C THR A 132 -17.97 9.69 12.67
N ALA A 133 -19.15 9.10 12.50
CA ALA A 133 -19.34 7.66 12.65
C ALA A 133 -18.60 6.86 11.57
N PHE A 134 -18.69 7.29 10.31
CA PHE A 134 -17.99 6.67 9.18
C PHE A 134 -16.47 6.68 9.38
N LEU A 135 -15.88 7.85 9.67
CA LEU A 135 -14.44 7.98 9.88
C LEU A 135 -13.94 7.03 10.97
N LYS A 136 -14.67 6.93 12.08
CA LYS A 136 -14.32 6.04 13.20
C LYS A 136 -14.46 4.56 12.84
N MET A 137 -15.58 4.17 12.22
CA MET A 137 -15.84 2.77 11.85
C MET A 137 -14.84 2.27 10.82
N THR A 138 -14.61 3.05 9.75
CA THR A 138 -13.70 2.68 8.68
C THR A 138 -12.24 2.67 9.14
N SER A 139 -11.82 3.60 10.01
CA SER A 139 -10.45 3.63 10.49
C SER A 139 -10.13 2.49 11.49
N GLN A 140 -10.96 2.31 12.52
CA GLN A 140 -10.69 1.34 13.59
C GLN A 140 -11.12 -0.09 13.25
N GLY A 141 -12.09 -0.25 12.35
CA GLY A 141 -12.58 -1.54 11.85
C GLY A 141 -11.91 -1.93 10.55
N ASP A 142 -12.34 -1.30 9.46
CA ASP A 142 -11.97 -1.74 8.11
C ASP A 142 -10.48 -1.56 7.80
N CYS A 143 -9.91 -0.38 8.03
CA CYS A 143 -8.49 -0.10 7.76
C CYS A 143 -7.58 -1.02 8.56
N ARG A 144 -7.91 -1.28 9.82
CA ARG A 144 -7.18 -2.24 10.66
C ARG A 144 -7.17 -3.63 10.04
N ALA A 145 -8.32 -4.13 9.59
CA ALA A 145 -8.43 -5.44 8.96
C ALA A 145 -7.69 -5.49 7.62
N TRP A 146 -7.85 -4.45 6.80
CA TRP A 146 -7.18 -4.32 5.50
C TRP A 146 -5.66 -4.26 5.64
N LEU A 147 -5.14 -3.54 6.63
CA LEU A 147 -3.71 -3.46 6.90
C LEU A 147 -3.13 -4.84 7.20
N GLN A 148 -3.81 -5.65 8.01
CA GLN A 148 -3.37 -7.01 8.32
C GLN A 148 -3.35 -7.90 7.07
N GLU A 149 -4.40 -7.85 6.24
CA GLU A 149 -4.49 -8.63 5.00
C GLU A 149 -3.40 -8.22 3.99
N VAL A 150 -3.26 -6.91 3.73
CA VAL A 150 -2.29 -6.38 2.77
C VAL A 150 -0.85 -6.63 3.23
N LYS A 151 -0.56 -6.42 4.53
CA LYS A 151 0.76 -6.66 5.11
C LYS A 151 1.17 -8.13 5.01
N SER A 152 0.28 -9.07 5.30
CA SER A 152 0.58 -10.51 5.21
C SER A 152 1.03 -10.89 3.80
N HIS A 153 0.31 -10.43 2.78
CA HIS A 153 0.65 -10.73 1.38
C HIS A 153 1.94 -10.04 0.92
N TRP A 154 2.21 -8.83 1.43
CA TRP A 154 3.47 -8.13 1.21
C TRP A 154 4.66 -8.89 1.82
N GLU A 155 4.56 -9.37 3.06
CA GLU A 155 5.61 -10.14 3.72
C GLU A 155 5.89 -11.45 2.99
N GLU A 156 4.86 -12.22 2.62
CA GLU A 156 5.01 -13.41 1.78
C GLU A 156 5.70 -13.09 0.44
N MET A 157 5.47 -11.90 -0.13
CA MET A 157 6.09 -11.48 -1.39
C MET A 157 7.59 -11.24 -1.21
N LEU A 158 7.97 -10.55 -0.13
CA LEU A 158 9.36 -10.32 0.22
C LEU A 158 10.11 -11.64 0.47
N GLU A 159 9.50 -12.58 1.20
CA GLU A 159 10.07 -13.90 1.44
C GLU A 159 10.31 -14.68 0.14
N SER A 160 9.30 -14.70 -0.76
CA SER A 160 9.43 -15.41 -2.04
C SER A 160 10.53 -14.83 -2.92
N THR A 161 10.72 -13.51 -2.90
CA THR A 161 11.76 -12.81 -3.66
C THR A 161 13.14 -13.09 -3.07
N GLY A 162 13.26 -13.10 -1.73
CA GLY A 162 14.49 -13.47 -1.03
C GLY A 162 14.93 -14.90 -1.32
N LEU A 163 13.99 -15.85 -1.34
CA LEU A 163 14.25 -17.25 -1.70
C LEU A 163 14.74 -17.38 -3.15
N GLN A 164 14.11 -16.68 -4.10
CA GLN A 164 14.53 -16.68 -5.50
C GLN A 164 15.95 -16.11 -5.67
N GLN A 165 16.27 -15.00 -5.01
CA GLN A 165 17.61 -14.42 -5.05
C GLN A 165 18.65 -15.36 -4.43
N GLY A 166 18.33 -16.01 -3.32
CA GLY A 166 19.18 -17.01 -2.67
C GLY A 166 19.52 -18.19 -3.59
N LEU A 167 18.52 -18.72 -4.31
CA LEU A 167 18.72 -19.80 -5.29
C LEU A 167 19.63 -19.37 -6.43
N VAL A 168 19.43 -18.16 -6.99
CA VAL A 168 20.28 -17.63 -8.08
C VAL A 168 21.73 -17.47 -7.63
N LEU A 169 21.96 -17.00 -6.40
CA LEU A 169 23.30 -16.88 -5.84
C LEU A 169 23.95 -18.24 -5.60
N TRP A 170 23.18 -19.22 -5.12
CA TRP A 170 23.64 -20.60 -4.91
C TRP A 170 24.02 -21.27 -6.24
N ASP A 171 23.20 -21.14 -7.28
CA ASP A 171 23.48 -21.66 -8.63
C ASP A 171 24.72 -21.02 -9.27
N LYS A 172 24.92 -19.71 -9.04
CA LYS A 172 26.15 -19.01 -9.47
C LYS A 172 27.38 -19.54 -8.73
N GLY A 173 27.30 -19.70 -7.40
CA GLY A 173 28.38 -20.26 -6.59
C GLY A 173 28.77 -21.67 -7.04
N LYS A 174 27.76 -22.52 -7.32
CA LYS A 174 27.98 -23.89 -7.81
C LYS A 174 28.70 -23.93 -9.16
N LYS A 175 28.33 -23.05 -10.11
CA LYS A 175 29.02 -22.94 -11.41
C LYS A 175 30.47 -22.46 -11.28
N GLU A 176 30.77 -21.58 -10.33
CA GLU A 176 32.14 -21.13 -10.06
C GLU A 176 33.01 -22.21 -9.39
N GLU A 177 32.40 -23.07 -8.58
CA GLU A 177 33.09 -24.19 -7.94
C GLU A 177 33.39 -25.32 -8.94
N ASP A 178 32.42 -25.67 -9.79
CA ASP A 178 32.59 -26.65 -10.88
C ASP A 178 33.66 -26.20 -11.90
N SER A 179 33.76 -24.90 -12.18
CA SER A 179 34.78 -24.35 -13.08
C SER A 179 36.18 -24.27 -12.45
N ARG A 180 36.29 -24.13 -11.12
CA ARG A 180 37.57 -24.21 -10.40
C ARG A 180 38.06 -25.66 -10.21
N GLY A 181 37.16 -26.64 -10.15
CA GLY A 181 37.49 -28.07 -10.01
C GLY A 181 38.15 -28.72 -11.23
N SER A 182 38.17 -28.08 -12.41
CA SER A 182 38.77 -28.63 -13.64
C SER A 182 40.27 -28.33 -13.83
N ARG A 183 40.99 -27.80 -12.82
CA ARG A 183 42.40 -27.44 -12.96
C ARG A 183 43.30 -28.14 -11.92
N MET A 184 43.54 -29.45 -12.09
CA MET A 184 44.72 -30.14 -11.52
C MET A 184 45.25 -31.26 -12.44
N GLU A 185 46.41 -30.94 -13.03
CA GLU A 185 47.60 -31.74 -13.43
C GLU A 185 47.49 -33.04 -14.25
N SER A 186 48.03 -33.00 -15.47
CA SER A 186 48.42 -34.18 -16.26
C SER A 186 49.82 -34.66 -15.84
N PRO A 187 50.07 -35.98 -15.65
CA PRO A 187 51.41 -36.48 -15.36
C PRO A 187 52.33 -36.39 -16.59
N GLY A 188 53.56 -35.91 -16.38
CA GLY A 188 54.60 -35.83 -17.41
C GLY A 188 54.97 -37.20 -17.98
N VAL A 189 55.09 -37.27 -19.30
CA VAL A 189 55.56 -38.44 -20.05
C VAL A 189 57.07 -38.58 -19.86
N MET A 190 57.53 -39.75 -19.40
CA MET A 190 58.94 -40.15 -19.46
C MET A 190 59.26 -40.61 -20.88
N GLU A 191 60.24 -39.98 -21.53
CA GLU A 191 60.85 -40.49 -22.76
C GLU A 191 61.88 -41.59 -22.41
N GLU A 192 61.60 -42.82 -22.79
CA GLU A 192 62.60 -43.88 -22.95
C GLU A 192 63.24 -43.75 -24.34
N GLY A 193 64.55 -43.47 -24.37
CA GLY A 193 65.38 -43.58 -25.56
C GLY A 193 66.14 -44.91 -25.55
N THR A 194 65.85 -45.76 -26.52
CA THR A 194 66.55 -47.02 -26.82
C THR A 194 67.69 -46.78 -27.81
N GLU A 195 68.86 -47.38 -27.51
CA GLU A 195 70.08 -47.64 -28.32
C GLU A 195 70.68 -46.55 -29.23
#